data_AF-A0A6I4V4Y2-F1
#
_entry.id   AF-A0A6I4V4Y2-F1
#
_cell.length_a   1.000
_cell.length_b   1.000
_cell.length_c   1.000
_cell.angle_alpha   90.00
_cell.angle_beta   90.00
_cell.angle_gamma   90.00
#
_symmetry.space_group_name_H-M   'P 1'
#
loop_
_entity.id
_entity.type
_entity.pdbx_description
1 polymer ?
#
loop_
_entity_poly.entity_id
_entity_poly.type
_entity_poly.pdbx_seq_one_letter_code
_entity_poly.pdbx_strand_id
1 'polypeptide(L)' 'MKIGLMAMVMAGLLVSGVASAADKTPQQEKMSMCNQHASSQNLKGDARKTFISQCLKKS' A
#
# COMPACT_ATOMS: atom_id res chain seq x y z
N MET A 1 -29.13 -18.77 -1.35
CA MET A 1 -28.71 -20.11 -1.79
C MET A 1 -27.46 -20.44 -1.01
N LYS A 2 -27.49 -21.47 -0.17
CA LYS A 2 -27.28 -22.85 -0.63
C LYS A 2 -25.96 -22.93 -1.39
N ILE A 3 -25.08 -23.85 -1.10
CA ILE A 3 -25.10 -25.02 -0.26
C ILE A 3 -23.67 -25.46 -0.44
N GLY A 4 -23.01 -25.79 0.66
CA GLY A 4 -21.67 -26.29 0.56
C GLY A 4 -20.77 -25.31 -0.19
N LEU A 5 -19.67 -25.74 -0.72
CA LEU A 5 -19.32 -27.10 -0.92
C LEU A 5 -17.85 -27.02 -0.67
N MET A 6 -17.50 -27.57 0.48
CA MET A 6 -16.27 -28.30 0.58
C MET A 6 -15.07 -27.34 0.66
N ALA A 7 -14.10 -27.66 1.50
CA ALA A 7 -13.11 -28.60 1.02
C ALA A 7 -12.72 -28.18 -0.41
N MET A 8 -11.58 -27.58 -0.56
CA MET A 8 -10.37 -28.36 -0.42
C MET A 8 -9.29 -27.30 -0.63
N VAL A 9 -8.32 -27.23 0.27
CA VAL A 9 -7.18 -28.15 0.23
C VAL A 9 -6.41 -27.95 -1.06
N MET A 10 -5.11 -27.81 -0.83
CA MET A 10 -4.04 -27.99 -1.78
C MET A 10 -3.83 -26.81 -2.72
N ALA A 11 -2.75 -26.08 -2.52
CA ALA A 11 -1.38 -26.49 -2.87
C ALA A 11 -1.15 -26.43 -4.37
N GLY A 12 0.07 -26.03 -4.72
CA GLY A 12 0.38 -25.49 -6.03
C GLY A 12 1.01 -24.12 -5.81
N LEU A 13 2.16 -24.05 -5.12
CA LEU A 13 3.46 -24.30 -5.73
C LEU A 13 3.74 -23.25 -6.82
N LEU A 14 4.91 -22.61 -6.69
CA LEU A 14 5.63 -21.89 -7.76
C LEU A 14 5.07 -20.51 -8.14
N VAL A 15 5.70 -19.45 -7.62
CA VAL A 15 6.30 -18.42 -8.48
C VAL A 15 7.16 -17.50 -7.61
N SER A 16 8.44 -17.82 -7.58
CA SER A 16 9.50 -16.84 -7.41
C SER A 16 9.39 -15.88 -8.60
N GLY A 17 9.05 -14.61 -8.37
CA GLY A 17 8.87 -13.61 -9.42
C GLY A 17 9.66 -12.34 -9.10
N VAL A 18 10.81 -12.23 -9.78
CA VAL A 18 11.73 -11.09 -9.95
C VAL A 18 11.27 -9.72 -9.40
N ALA A 19 12.07 -9.16 -8.49
CA ALA A 19 12.03 -7.74 -8.14
C ALA A 19 12.53 -6.90 -9.33
N SER A 20 11.65 -6.61 -10.27
CA SER A 20 11.91 -5.64 -11.32
C SER A 20 11.89 -4.23 -10.71
N ALA A 21 12.91 -3.42 -11.01
CA ALA A 21 12.91 -2.00 -10.72
C ALA A 21 11.85 -1.33 -11.62
N ALA A 22 10.59 -1.39 -11.20
CA ALA A 22 9.51 -0.64 -11.82
C ALA A 22 9.71 0.85 -11.49
N ASP A 23 9.77 1.69 -12.52
CA ASP A 23 9.69 3.14 -12.35
C ASP A 23 8.44 3.46 -11.52
N LYS A 24 8.65 4.24 -10.45
CA LYS A 24 7.55 4.62 -9.57
C LYS A 24 6.57 5.46 -10.36
N THR A 25 5.29 5.14 -10.26
CA THR A 25 4.28 6.03 -10.84
C THR A 25 4.30 7.37 -10.09
N PRO A 26 3.90 8.48 -10.73
CA PRO A 26 3.85 9.79 -10.06
C PRO A 26 3.04 9.78 -8.76
N GLN A 27 2.01 8.92 -8.70
CA GLN A 27 1.22 8.72 -7.49
C GLN A 27 2.02 8.03 -6.37
N GLN A 28 2.82 7.02 -6.69
CA GLN A 28 3.70 6.34 -5.72
C GLN A 28 4.81 7.27 -5.21
N GLU A 29 5.37 8.11 -6.09
CA GLU A 29 6.35 9.13 -5.70
C GLU A 29 5.75 10.14 -4.73
N LYS A 30 4.56 10.66 -5.04
CA LYS A 30 3.82 11.59 -4.17
C LYS A 30 3.50 10.97 -2.81
N MET A 31 3.07 9.71 -2.77
CA MET A 31 2.86 8.97 -1.52
C MET A 31 4.14 8.90 -0.68
N SER A 32 5.28 8.63 -1.31
CA SER A 32 6.57 8.59 -0.62
C SER A 32 6.93 9.95 -0.03
N MET A 33 6.81 11.02 -0.82
CA MET A 33 7.08 12.39 -0.37
C MET A 33 6.18 12.81 0.80
N CYS A 34 4.87 12.55 0.73
CA CYS A 34 3.94 12.85 1.82
C CYS A 34 4.31 12.10 3.11
N ASN A 35 4.73 10.84 3.01
CA ASN A 35 5.17 10.06 4.17
C ASN A 35 6.49 10.56 4.77
N GLN A 36 7.44 10.97 3.93
CA GLN A 36 8.70 11.56 4.38
C GLN A 36 8.44 12.86 5.12
N HIS A 37 7.63 13.76 4.56
CA HIS A 37 7.30 15.03 5.19
C HIS A 37 6.54 14.84 6.52
N ALA A 38 5.63 13.86 6.59
CA ALA A 38 4.99 13.52 7.86
C ALA A 38 5.99 13.07 8.93
N SER A 39 7.01 12.31 8.52
CA SER A 39 8.05 11.80 9.40
C SER A 39 9.03 12.89 9.83
N SER A 40 9.43 13.79 8.93
CA SER A 40 10.25 14.97 9.25
C SER A 40 9.57 15.89 10.27
N GLN A 41 8.24 15.97 10.23
CA GLN A 41 7.44 16.69 11.21
C GLN A 41 7.13 15.86 12.48
N ASN A 42 7.67 14.65 12.60
CA ASN A 42 7.44 13.73 13.71
C ASN A 42 5.95 13.42 13.96
N LEU A 43 5.11 13.51 12.93
CA LEU A 43 3.68 13.25 13.04
C LEU A 43 3.44 11.76 13.30
N LYS A 44 2.57 11.46 14.26
CA LYS A 44 2.17 10.10 14.64
C LYS A 44 0.66 10.04 14.81
N GLY A 45 0.11 8.81 14.89
CA GLY A 45 -1.31 8.57 15.13
C GLY A 45 -2.21 9.27 14.10
N ASP A 46 -3.32 9.82 14.57
CA ASP A 46 -4.31 10.49 13.72
C ASP A 46 -3.78 11.76 13.04
N ALA A 47 -2.82 12.46 13.66
CA ALA A 47 -2.19 13.63 13.05
C ALA A 47 -1.44 13.26 11.75
N ARG A 48 -0.72 12.13 11.76
CA ARG A 48 -0.04 11.61 10.55
C ARG A 48 -1.03 11.22 9.47
N LYS A 49 -2.08 10.50 9.82
CA LYS A 49 -3.11 10.04 8.85
C LYS A 49 -3.80 11.24 8.18
N THR A 50 -4.17 12.23 8.97
CA THR A 50 -4.80 13.46 8.49
C THR A 50 -3.88 14.22 7.56
N PHE A 51 -2.62 14.41 7.96
CA PHE A 51 -1.61 15.06 7.14
C PHE A 51 -1.40 14.34 5.80
N ILE A 52 -1.25 13.02 5.81
CA ILE A 52 -1.08 12.23 4.58
C ILE A 52 -2.32 12.38 3.69
N SER A 53 -3.54 12.26 4.23
CA SER A 53 -4.77 12.43 3.45
C SER A 53 -4.85 13.81 2.79
N GLN A 54 -4.51 14.87 3.52
CA GLN A 54 -4.48 16.23 2.98
C GLN A 54 -3.39 16.42 1.92
N CYS A 55 -2.19 15.89 2.16
CA CYS A 55 -1.06 15.97 1.23
C CYS A 55 -1.39 15.31 -0.12
N LEU A 56 -2.09 14.18 -0.09
CA LEU A 56 -2.49 13.46 -1.30
C LEU A 56 -3.67 14.11 -2.02
N LYS A 57 -4.59 14.74 -1.28
CA LYS A 57 -5.74 15.46 -1.85
C LYS A 57 -5.35 16.76 -2.55
N LYS A 58 -4.22 17.37 -2.19
CA LYS A 58 -3.65 18.55 -2.87
C LYS A 58 -2.99 18.15 -4.21
N SER A 59 -3.62 17.26 -4.97
CA SER A 59 -3.21 16.87 -6.34
C SER A 59 -3.81 17.83 -7.35
#